data_AF-A0A3B0YUZ1-F1
#
_entry.id   AF-A0A3B0YUZ1-F1
#
_cell.length_a   1.000
_cell.length_b   1.000
_cell.length_c   1.000
_cell.angle_alpha   90.00
_cell.angle_beta   90.00
_cell.angle_gamma   90.00
#
_symmetry.space_group_name_H-M   'P 1'
#
loop_
_entity.id
_entity.type
_entity.pdbx_description
1 polymer ?
#
loop_
_entity_poly.entity_id
_entity_poly.type
_entity_poly.pdbx_seq_one_letter_code
_entity_poly.pdbx_strand_id
1 'polypeptide(L)'
;MNAYASQKSMLWNKVYPEFAGSTDHAIRNIINDATQVFERAIDNSPHFRRFVLKKFGERLVDVVSRMEQICAPSIDPYLAQTLLELSGDRLTITTTHQELALRLGTAREVVSRHLKQFEVNGWVHLARGSLRIAAPEHLKRIITQ
;
A
#
# COMPACT_ATOMS: atom_id res chain seq x y z
N MET A 1 41.18 -13.23 -16.17
CA MET A 1 40.09 -12.28 -15.85
C MET A 1 39.42 -12.77 -14.58
N ASN A 2 39.65 -12.12 -13.44
CA ASN A 2 39.31 -12.68 -12.11
C ASN A 2 37.80 -12.58 -11.80
N ALA A 3 37.24 -13.58 -11.12
CA ALA A 3 35.81 -13.72 -10.80
C ALA A 3 35.20 -12.49 -10.10
N TYR A 4 36.03 -11.75 -9.35
CA TYR A 4 35.67 -10.48 -8.71
C TYR A 4 35.25 -9.39 -9.71
N ALA A 5 35.89 -9.32 -10.88
CA ALA A 5 35.56 -8.33 -11.91
C ALA A 5 34.23 -8.65 -12.60
N SER A 6 33.92 -9.94 -12.77
CA SER A 6 32.67 -10.41 -13.38
C SER A 6 31.45 -10.17 -12.46
N GLN A 7 31.60 -10.39 -11.15
CA GLN A 7 30.52 -10.16 -10.18
C GLN A 7 30.25 -8.67 -9.95
N LYS A 8 31.30 -7.84 -9.89
CA LYS A 8 31.14 -6.38 -9.84
C LYS A 8 30.41 -5.87 -11.09
N SER A 9 30.82 -6.32 -12.28
CA SER A 9 30.14 -6.01 -13.55
C SER A 9 28.66 -6.42 -13.60
N MET A 10 28.27 -7.50 -12.93
CA MET A 10 26.89 -7.97 -12.87
C MET A 10 26.01 -7.12 -11.95
N LEU A 11 26.55 -6.66 -10.81
CA LEU A 11 25.85 -5.75 -9.90
C LEU A 11 25.69 -4.36 -10.53
N TRP A 12 26.70 -3.89 -11.26
CA TRP A 12 26.65 -2.65 -12.03
C TRP A 12 25.46 -2.58 -13.00
N ASN A 13 25.25 -3.64 -13.79
CA ASN A 13 24.14 -3.68 -14.76
C ASN A 13 22.75 -3.78 -14.12
N LYS A 14 22.65 -4.18 -12.84
CA LYS A 14 21.37 -4.23 -12.12
C LYS A 14 21.02 -2.93 -11.41
N VAL A 15 22.01 -2.21 -10.90
CA VAL A 15 21.80 -0.96 -10.15
C VAL A 15 21.64 0.24 -11.10
N TYR A 16 22.28 0.19 -12.27
CA TYR A 16 22.27 1.27 -13.28
C TYR A 16 22.09 0.70 -14.70
N PRO A 17 20.95 0.04 -15.00
CA PRO A 17 20.72 -0.64 -16.28
C PRO A 17 20.80 0.29 -17.50
N GLU A 18 20.46 1.57 -17.35
CA GLU A 18 20.52 2.59 -18.39
C GLU A 18 21.95 3.00 -18.77
N PHE A 19 22.92 2.75 -17.89
CA PHE A 19 24.34 3.06 -18.10
C PHE A 19 25.19 1.82 -18.41
N ALA A 20 24.60 0.62 -18.32
CA ALA A 20 25.23 -0.67 -18.57
C ALA A 20 25.85 -0.83 -19.97
N GLY A 21 25.34 -0.06 -20.96
CA GLY A 21 25.84 -0.01 -22.34
C GLY A 21 26.63 1.25 -22.71
N SER A 22 26.93 2.13 -21.75
CA SER A 22 27.66 3.37 -22.04
C SER A 22 29.11 3.05 -22.42
N THR A 23 29.52 3.45 -23.62
CA THR A 23 30.92 3.44 -24.07
C THR A 23 31.72 4.63 -23.53
N ASP A 24 31.08 5.56 -22.82
CA ASP A 24 31.73 6.73 -22.24
C ASP A 24 32.49 6.36 -20.96
N HIS A 25 33.82 6.33 -21.09
CA HIS A 25 34.75 6.03 -20.00
C HIS A 25 34.68 7.05 -18.84
N ALA A 26 34.32 8.31 -19.09
CA ALA A 26 34.23 9.34 -18.05
C ALA A 26 33.04 9.07 -17.12
N ILE A 27 31.88 8.73 -17.69
CA ILE A 27 30.67 8.37 -16.91
C ILE A 27 30.96 7.14 -16.06
N ARG A 28 31.59 6.11 -16.63
CA ARG A 28 31.92 4.88 -15.90
C ARG A 28 32.87 5.14 -14.73
N ASN A 29 33.83 6.05 -14.88
CA ASN A 29 34.78 6.37 -13.80
C ASN A 29 34.10 7.11 -12.65
N ILE A 30 33.27 8.12 -12.95
CA ILE A 30 32.54 8.89 -11.93
C ILE A 30 31.66 7.98 -11.08
N ILE A 31 30.93 7.04 -11.69
CA ILE A 31 30.04 6.16 -10.92
C ILE A 31 30.86 5.15 -10.09
N ASN A 32 31.96 4.60 -10.64
CA ASN A 32 32.87 3.73 -9.90
C ASN A 32 33.47 4.43 -8.67
N ASP A 33 33.85 5.70 -8.81
CA ASP A 33 34.39 6.50 -7.71
C ASP A 33 33.33 6.77 -6.64
N ALA A 34 32.12 7.14 -7.05
CA ALA A 34 30.99 7.32 -6.13
C ALA A 34 30.68 6.04 -5.33
N THR A 35 30.74 4.87 -5.98
CA THR A 35 30.51 3.58 -5.33
C THR A 35 31.62 3.26 -4.32
N GLN A 36 32.88 3.49 -4.68
CA GLN A 36 33.99 3.27 -3.75
C GLN A 36 33.94 4.21 -2.55
N VAL A 37 33.54 5.47 -2.75
CA VAL A 37 33.35 6.43 -1.66
C VAL A 37 32.20 5.99 -0.76
N PHE A 38 31.09 5.51 -1.34
CA PHE A 38 29.96 4.99 -0.60
C PHE A 38 30.31 3.74 0.22
N GLU A 39 30.96 2.74 -0.39
CA GLU A 39 31.44 1.53 0.29
C GLU A 39 32.35 1.90 1.47
N ARG A 40 33.34 2.76 1.24
CA ARG A 40 34.23 3.25 2.31
C ARG A 40 33.47 3.99 3.41
N ALA A 41 32.45 4.77 3.07
CA ALA A 41 31.64 5.49 4.06
C ALA A 41 30.77 4.53 4.89
N ILE A 42 30.23 3.46 4.29
CA ILE A 42 29.51 2.41 5.01
C ILE A 42 30.44 1.70 6.02
N ASP A 43 31.64 1.34 5.58
CA ASP A 43 32.59 0.58 6.40
C ASP A 43 33.17 1.42 7.55
N ASN A 44 33.56 2.66 7.27
CA ASN A 44 34.36 3.45 8.19
C ASN A 44 33.58 4.53 8.96
N SER A 45 32.34 4.84 8.57
CA SER A 45 31.51 5.84 9.28
C SER A 45 30.27 5.22 9.91
N PRO A 46 30.26 5.02 11.24
CA PRO A 46 29.08 4.55 11.97
C PRO A 46 27.86 5.47 11.82
N HIS A 47 28.08 6.78 11.71
CA HIS A 47 27.01 7.75 11.49
C HIS A 47 26.37 7.60 10.11
N PHE A 48 27.19 7.48 9.07
CA PHE A 48 26.69 7.28 7.71
C PHE A 48 25.95 5.95 7.59
N ARG A 49 26.51 4.87 8.14
CA ARG A 49 25.85 3.55 8.16
C ARG A 49 24.50 3.58 8.86
N ARG A 50 24.41 4.20 10.04
CA ARG A 50 23.13 4.38 10.75
C ARG A 50 22.12 5.19 9.93
N PHE A 51 22.58 6.28 9.30
CA PHE A 51 21.73 7.09 8.43
C PHE A 51 21.16 6.27 7.26
N VAL A 52 22.03 5.55 6.54
CA VAL A 52 21.63 4.71 5.41
C VAL A 52 20.66 3.62 5.86
N LEU A 53 21.00 2.85 6.91
CA LEU A 53 20.13 1.79 7.44
C LEU A 53 18.77 2.34 7.90
N LYS A 54 18.73 3.50 8.55
CA LYS A 54 17.47 4.16 8.91
C LYS A 54 16.63 4.49 7.69
N LYS A 55 17.23 5.08 6.65
CA LYS A 55 16.52 5.40 5.40
C LYS A 55 16.04 4.18 4.64
N PHE A 56 16.79 3.09 4.65
CA PHE A 56 16.33 1.81 4.10
C PHE A 56 15.18 1.22 4.92
N GLY A 57 15.27 1.25 6.26
CA GLY A 57 14.21 0.81 7.15
C GLY A 57 12.89 1.57 6.93
N GLU A 58 12.95 2.90 6.84
CA GLU A 58 11.78 3.75 6.52
C GLU A 58 11.11 3.30 5.22
N ARG A 59 11.88 3.06 4.14
CA ARG A 59 11.33 2.60 2.86
C ARG A 59 10.76 1.18 2.93
N LEU A 60 11.38 0.27 3.68
CA LEU A 60 10.86 -1.09 3.86
C LEU A 60 9.52 -1.08 4.59
N VAL A 61 9.39 -0.26 5.64
CA VAL A 61 8.11 -0.05 6.34
C VAL A 61 7.06 0.47 5.35
N ASP A 62 7.39 1.48 4.54
CA ASP A 62 6.44 2.01 3.54
C ASP A 62 5.97 0.95 2.55
N VAL A 63 6.86 0.06 2.09
CA VAL A 63 6.51 -1.05 1.19
C VAL A 63 5.60 -2.05 1.90
N VAL A 64 5.97 -2.51 3.09
CA VAL A 64 5.18 -3.47 3.87
C VAL A 64 3.80 -2.92 4.19
N SER A 65 3.69 -1.66 4.64
CA SER A 65 2.40 -1.03 4.94
C SER A 65 1.50 -0.88 3.70
N ARG A 66 2.07 -0.66 2.52
CA ARG A 66 1.29 -0.67 1.26
C ARG A 66 0.83 -2.07 0.90
N MET A 67 1.64 -3.09 1.15
CA MET A 67 1.24 -4.49 0.92
C MET A 67 0.13 -4.90 1.89
N GLU A 68 0.19 -4.51 3.16
CA GLU A 68 -0.86 -4.76 4.14
C GLU A 68 -2.22 -4.16 3.72
N GLN A 69 -2.23 -2.99 3.09
CA GLN A 69 -3.47 -2.40 2.54
C GLN A 69 -4.10 -3.23 1.42
N ILE A 70 -3.31 -4.02 0.69
CA ILE A 70 -3.77 -4.89 -0.40
C ILE A 70 -4.15 -6.28 0.13
N CYS A 71 -3.41 -6.77 1.13
CA CYS A 71 -3.59 -8.11 1.70
C CYS A 71 -4.60 -8.14 2.85
N ALA A 72 -4.99 -6.99 3.43
CA ALA A 72 -6.03 -6.93 4.44
C ALA A 72 -7.35 -7.47 3.84
N PRO A 73 -8.02 -8.41 4.51
CA PRO A 73 -9.35 -8.83 4.11
C PRO A 73 -10.25 -7.60 3.99
N SER A 74 -10.88 -7.42 2.83
CA SER A 74 -11.80 -6.30 2.66
C SER A 74 -12.93 -6.43 3.68
N ILE A 75 -13.28 -5.32 4.34
CA ILE A 75 -14.47 -5.28 5.18
C ILE A 75 -15.76 -5.22 4.34
N ASP A 76 -15.65 -5.04 3.02
CA ASP A 76 -16.80 -4.82 2.13
C ASP A 76 -17.86 -5.93 2.21
N PRO A 77 -17.51 -7.24 2.20
CA PRO A 77 -18.51 -8.29 2.32
C PRO A 77 -19.26 -8.23 3.66
N TYR A 78 -18.53 -8.02 4.77
CA TYR A 78 -19.11 -7.91 6.10
C TYR A 78 -19.97 -6.65 6.27
N LEU A 79 -19.51 -5.53 5.73
CA LEU A 79 -20.26 -4.27 5.73
C LEU A 79 -21.52 -4.39 4.87
N ALA A 80 -21.42 -4.94 3.66
CA ALA A 80 -22.56 -5.18 2.78
C ALA A 80 -23.60 -6.10 3.43
N GLN A 81 -23.15 -7.19 4.06
CA GLN A 81 -24.00 -8.10 4.82
C GLN A 81 -24.70 -7.37 5.96
N THR A 82 -23.95 -6.63 6.79
CA THR A 82 -24.50 -5.87 7.92
C THR A 82 -25.56 -4.86 7.46
N LEU A 83 -25.32 -4.17 6.34
CA LEU A 83 -26.28 -3.22 5.78
C LEU A 83 -27.57 -3.92 5.33
N LEU A 84 -27.48 -5.05 4.63
CA LEU A 84 -28.66 -5.81 4.18
C LEU A 84 -29.44 -6.41 5.36
N GLU A 85 -28.76 -6.88 6.40
CA GLU A 85 -29.41 -7.40 7.61
C GLU A 85 -30.14 -6.29 8.38
N LEU A 86 -29.52 -5.11 8.51
CA LEU A 86 -30.13 -3.95 9.18
C LEU A 86 -31.29 -3.35 8.37
N SER A 87 -31.26 -3.47 7.04
CA SER A 87 -32.30 -2.94 6.18
C SER A 87 -33.58 -3.77 6.26
N GLY A 88 -33.45 -5.10 6.37
CA GLY A 88 -34.60 -6.02 6.27
C GLY A 88 -35.35 -5.77 4.96
N ASP A 89 -36.67 -5.63 5.03
CA ASP A 89 -37.53 -5.29 3.88
C ASP A 89 -37.51 -3.79 3.51
N ARG A 90 -36.82 -2.95 4.31
CA ARG A 90 -36.72 -1.51 4.07
C ARG A 90 -35.42 -1.22 3.32
N LEU A 91 -35.40 -0.13 2.55
CA LEU A 91 -34.19 0.35 1.88
C LEU A 91 -33.49 1.47 2.65
N THR A 92 -34.02 1.92 3.78
CA THR A 92 -33.43 2.99 4.59
C THR A 92 -33.16 2.50 6.00
N ILE A 93 -31.94 2.76 6.47
CA ILE A 93 -31.41 2.34 7.76
C ILE A 93 -31.08 3.59 8.57
N THR A 94 -31.51 3.65 9.82
CA THR A 94 -31.06 4.66 10.79
C THR A 94 -29.87 4.05 11.55
N THR A 95 -28.67 4.49 11.20
CA THR A 95 -27.45 4.07 11.90
C THR A 95 -26.34 5.09 11.69
N THR A 96 -25.32 5.05 12.55
CA THR A 96 -24.11 5.86 12.42
C THR A 96 -22.93 5.02 11.96
N HIS A 97 -21.92 5.66 11.38
CA HIS A 97 -20.67 4.97 11.02
C HIS A 97 -19.98 4.38 12.27
N GLN A 98 -20.17 4.99 13.44
CA GLN A 98 -19.61 4.49 14.71
C GLN A 98 -20.29 3.19 15.14
N GLU A 99 -21.62 3.10 15.03
CA GLU A 99 -22.37 1.88 15.35
C GLU A 99 -21.98 0.72 14.43
N LEU A 100 -21.84 0.99 13.13
CA LEU A 100 -21.37 -0.01 12.16
C LEU A 100 -19.94 -0.46 12.48
N ALA A 101 -19.05 0.46 12.85
CA ALA A 101 -17.68 0.14 13.23
C ALA A 101 -17.61 -0.75 14.48
N LEU A 102 -18.41 -0.43 15.50
CA LEU A 102 -18.53 -1.26 16.72
C LEU A 102 -19.04 -2.67 16.39
N ARG A 103 -20.05 -2.80 15.52
CA ARG A 103 -20.59 -4.10 15.08
C ARG A 103 -19.56 -4.92 14.31
N LEU A 104 -18.78 -4.27 13.45
CA LEU A 104 -17.79 -4.91 12.58
C LEU A 104 -16.43 -5.14 13.27
N GLY A 105 -16.26 -4.72 14.52
CA GLY A 105 -14.99 -4.84 15.24
C GLY A 105 -13.85 -4.08 14.56
N THR A 106 -14.15 -2.95 13.92
CA THR A 106 -13.19 -2.12 13.18
C THR A 106 -13.30 -0.66 13.61
N ALA A 107 -12.53 0.21 12.98
CA ALA A 107 -12.50 1.62 13.30
C ALA A 107 -13.46 2.44 12.39
N ARG A 108 -13.93 3.60 12.88
CA ARG A 108 -15.01 4.40 12.27
C ARG A 108 -14.65 4.97 10.90
N GLU A 109 -13.45 5.47 10.79
CA GLU A 109 -12.75 5.93 9.58
C GLU A 109 -12.57 4.83 8.51
N VAL A 110 -12.37 3.57 8.88
CA VAL A 110 -12.42 2.42 7.97
C VAL A 110 -13.83 2.32 7.38
N VAL A 111 -14.86 2.17 8.22
CA VAL A 111 -16.25 2.08 7.75
C VAL A 111 -16.64 3.30 6.90
N SER A 112 -16.24 4.51 7.32
CA SER A 112 -16.53 5.74 6.58
C SER A 112 -15.95 5.74 5.17
N ARG A 113 -14.72 5.22 5.00
CA ARG A 113 -14.07 5.10 3.68
C ARG A 113 -14.81 4.12 2.77
N HIS A 114 -15.17 2.95 3.28
CA HIS A 114 -15.89 1.93 2.50
C HIS A 114 -17.31 2.37 2.15
N LEU A 115 -18.04 3.00 3.08
CA LEU A 115 -19.34 3.60 2.80
C LEU A 115 -19.28 4.70 1.74
N LYS A 116 -18.22 5.52 1.72
CA LYS A 116 -18.01 6.48 0.64
C LYS A 116 -17.72 5.83 -0.70
N GLN A 117 -16.98 4.73 -0.73
CA GLN A 117 -16.79 3.97 -1.98
C GLN A 117 -18.13 3.40 -2.47
N PHE A 118 -18.96 2.86 -1.59
CA PHE A 118 -20.30 2.37 -1.94
C PHE A 118 -21.19 3.51 -2.47
N GLU A 119 -21.10 4.70 -1.89
CA GLU A 119 -21.85 5.87 -2.36
C GLU A 119 -21.36 6.37 -3.72
N VAL A 120 -20.05 6.43 -3.95
CA VAL A 120 -19.45 6.78 -5.25
C VAL A 120 -19.87 5.79 -6.33
N ASN A 121 -19.97 4.50 -5.98
CA ASN A 121 -20.46 3.45 -6.89
C ASN A 121 -22.00 3.46 -7.04
N GLY A 122 -22.72 4.34 -6.34
CA GLY A 122 -24.18 4.44 -6.40
C GLY A 122 -24.92 3.30 -5.69
N TRP A 123 -24.26 2.52 -4.83
CA TRP A 123 -24.87 1.39 -4.13
C TRP A 123 -25.66 1.82 -2.91
N VAL A 124 -25.24 2.93 -2.28
CA VAL A 124 -25.89 3.55 -1.13
C VAL A 124 -25.93 5.06 -1.28
N HIS A 125 -26.80 5.72 -0.52
CA HIS A 125 -26.77 7.16 -0.30
C HIS A 125 -26.65 7.43 1.19
N LEU A 126 -25.70 8.29 1.56
CA LEU A 126 -25.43 8.62 2.95
C LEU A 126 -26.12 9.93 3.33
N ALA A 127 -26.74 9.93 4.50
CA ALA A 127 -27.28 11.11 5.14
C ALA A 127 -26.83 11.15 6.61
N ARG A 128 -27.04 12.27 7.29
CA ARG A 128 -26.63 12.38 8.69
C ARG A 128 -27.49 11.44 9.55
N GLY A 129 -26.85 10.41 10.11
CA GLY A 129 -27.50 9.42 10.97
C GLY A 129 -28.39 8.42 10.24
N SER A 130 -28.35 8.39 8.90
CA SER A 130 -29.10 7.42 8.11
C SER A 130 -28.40 7.09 6.79
N LEU A 131 -28.74 5.93 6.24
CA LEU A 131 -28.23 5.44 4.97
C LEU A 131 -29.40 4.84 4.17
N ARG A 132 -29.46 5.11 2.87
CA ARG A 132 -30.39 4.44 1.95
C ARG A 132 -29.63 3.50 1.02
N ILE A 133 -30.02 2.24 0.96
CA ILE A 133 -29.55 1.28 -0.03
C ILE A 133 -30.22 1.61 -1.36
N ALA A 134 -29.42 1.88 -2.38
CA ALA A 134 -29.89 2.18 -3.74
C ALA A 134 -29.80 0.97 -4.67
N ALA A 135 -28.81 0.11 -4.46
CA ALA A 135 -28.49 -1.01 -5.36
C ALA A 135 -28.21 -2.31 -4.55
N PRO A 136 -29.24 -2.93 -3.92
CA PRO A 136 -29.07 -4.09 -3.04
C PRO A 136 -28.48 -5.32 -3.73
N GLU A 137 -28.72 -5.49 -5.03
CA GLU A 137 -28.13 -6.55 -5.86
C GLU A 137 -26.60 -6.46 -5.94
N HIS A 138 -26.03 -5.26 -5.97
CA HIS A 138 -24.58 -5.08 -5.95
C HIS A 138 -23.98 -5.46 -4.59
N LEU A 139 -24.65 -5.08 -3.49
CA LEU A 139 -24.24 -5.48 -2.15
C LEU A 139 -24.28 -7.01 -1.98
N LYS A 140 -25.33 -7.68 -2.48
CA LYS A 140 -25.44 -9.15 -2.45
C LYS A 140 -24.32 -9.84 -3.24
N ARG A 141 -23.91 -9.26 -4.37
CA ARG A 141 -22.83 -9.83 -5.21
C ARG A 141 -21.48 -9.86 -4.47
N ILE A 142 -21.18 -8.85 -3.67
CA ILE A 142 -19.92 -8.74 -2.92
C ILE A 142 -19.85 -9.78 -1.79
N ILE A 143 -20.98 -10.15 -1.20
CA ILE A 143 -21.04 -11.18 -0.14
C ILE A 143 -20.71 -12.58 -0.69
N THR A 144 -20.90 -12.80 -1.99
CA THR A 144 -20.76 -14.12 -2.62
C THR A 144 -19.35 -14.35 -3.22
N GLN A 145 -18.46 -13.35 -3.17
CA GLN A 145 -17.08 -13.42 -3.68
C GLN A 145 -16.09 -13.72 -2.57
#